data_AF-A0A7S6MRY6-F1
#
_entry.id   AF-A0A7S6MRY6-F1
#
_cell.length_a   1.000
_cell.length_b   1.000
_cell.length_c   1.000
_cell.angle_alpha   90.00
_cell.angle_beta   90.00
_cell.angle_gamma   90.00
#
_symmetry.space_group_name_H-M   'P 1'
#
loop_
_entity.id
_entity.type
_entity.pdbx_description
1 polymer ?
#
loop_
_entity_poly.entity_id
_entity_poly.type
_entity_poly.pdbx_seq_one_letter_code
_entity_poly.pdbx_strand_id
1 'polypeptide(L)'
;MNKYEKLFAEIAKKTEKNEIEWKQVKKSAHADLIFNPDMVFRQYSGELKKGNDTYEVVFLEKKTDDPVHDFAYQRYIPEIMIIDDKNELLVTITDSVIEKDDMLGLLQDIEEKNDRVKKLFD
;
A
#
# COMPACT_ATOMS: atom_id res chain seq x y z
N MET A 1 11.80 -13.14 11.54
CA MET A 1 11.44 -11.76 11.16
C MET A 1 12.60 -11.02 10.51
N ASN A 2 12.57 -10.94 9.18
CA ASN A 2 13.47 -10.15 8.35
C ASN A 2 13.15 -8.64 8.45
N LYS A 3 13.95 -7.77 7.83
CA LYS A 3 13.77 -6.31 7.92
C LYS A 3 12.48 -5.80 7.27
N TYR A 4 12.01 -6.44 6.20
CA TYR A 4 10.77 -6.10 5.51
C TYR A 4 9.55 -6.51 6.34
N GLU A 5 9.57 -7.72 6.92
CA GLU A 5 8.53 -8.20 7.84
C GLU A 5 8.40 -7.30 9.08
N LYS A 6 9.52 -6.81 9.61
CA LYS A 6 9.51 -5.84 10.73
C LYS A 6 8.85 -4.52 10.34
N LEU A 7 9.18 -3.99 9.17
CA LEU A 7 8.61 -2.75 8.67
C LEU A 7 7.12 -2.89 8.35
N PHE A 8 6.73 -3.99 7.70
CA PHE A 8 5.34 -4.32 7.44
C PHE A 8 4.53 -4.43 8.74
N ALA A 9 5.02 -5.18 9.73
CA ALA A 9 4.35 -5.31 11.02
C ALA A 9 4.23 -3.96 11.77
N GLU A 10 5.22 -3.07 11.62
CA GLU A 10 5.15 -1.70 12.16
C GLU A 10 4.05 -0.89 11.49
N ILE A 11 3.96 -0.92 10.16
CA ILE A 11 2.92 -0.23 9.38
C ILE A 11 1.55 -0.77 9.77
N ALA A 12 1.36 -2.09 9.76
CA ALA A 12 0.09 -2.73 10.13
C ALA A 12 -0.36 -2.34 11.53
N LYS A 13 0.54 -2.43 12.52
CA LYS A 13 0.25 -2.03 13.92
C LYS A 13 -0.08 -0.54 14.04
N LYS A 14 0.57 0.33 13.28
CA LYS A 14 0.28 1.77 13.29
C LYS A 14 -1.05 2.09 12.60
N THR A 15 -1.38 1.40 11.52
CA THR A 15 -2.70 1.45 10.90
C THR A 15 -3.77 0.96 11.88
N GLU A 16 -3.55 -0.16 12.58
CA GLU A 16 -4.44 -0.71 13.60
C GLU A 16 -4.82 0.37 14.63
N LYS A 17 -3.80 1.09 15.12
CA LYS A 17 -3.91 2.13 16.15
C LYS A 17 -4.38 3.51 15.65
N ASN A 18 -4.70 3.66 14.36
CA ASN A 18 -4.99 4.95 13.73
C ASN A 18 -3.84 5.97 13.86
N GLU A 19 -2.59 5.51 13.94
CA GLU A 19 -1.40 6.36 13.90
C GLU A 19 -1.00 6.74 12.46
N ILE A 20 -1.54 6.03 11.47
CA ILE A 20 -1.46 6.38 10.05
C ILE A 20 -2.87 6.73 9.56
N GLU A 21 -3.06 7.98 9.15
CA GLU A 21 -4.29 8.44 8.53
C GLU A 21 -4.22 8.18 7.01
N TRP A 22 -4.98 7.19 6.54
CA TRP A 22 -4.96 6.78 5.14
C TRP A 22 -5.91 7.60 4.29
N LYS A 23 -5.40 8.06 3.15
CA LYS A 23 -6.16 8.79 2.14
C LYS A 23 -6.04 8.09 0.81
N GLN A 24 -7.17 7.88 0.14
CA GLN A 24 -7.15 7.41 -1.24
C GLN A 24 -6.62 8.54 -2.13
N VAL A 25 -5.55 8.27 -2.86
CA VAL A 25 -4.93 9.23 -3.78
C VAL A 25 -5.20 8.87 -5.23
N LYS A 26 -4.93 9.81 -6.14
CA LYS A 26 -5.10 9.57 -7.58
C LYS A 26 -4.14 8.47 -8.04
N LYS A 27 -4.56 7.69 -9.03
CA LYS A 27 -3.71 6.67 -9.67
C LYS A 27 -2.41 7.21 -10.25
N SER A 28 -2.34 8.52 -10.50
CA SER A 28 -1.17 9.19 -11.06
C SER A 28 -0.24 9.82 -10.02
N ALA A 29 -0.56 9.74 -8.71
CA ALA A 29 0.12 10.55 -7.68
C ALA A 29 1.63 10.26 -7.54
N HIS A 30 2.06 9.04 -7.87
CA HIS A 30 3.46 8.59 -7.76
C HIS A 30 3.92 7.84 -9.03
N ALA A 31 3.37 8.21 -10.20
CA ALA A 31 3.58 7.45 -11.43
C ALA A 31 5.06 7.39 -11.88
N ASP A 32 5.87 8.37 -11.48
CA ASP A 32 7.30 8.48 -11.71
C ASP A 32 8.13 7.50 -10.86
N LEU A 33 7.61 7.11 -9.68
CA LEU A 33 8.28 6.18 -8.76
C LEU A 33 7.77 4.74 -8.88
N ILE A 34 6.54 4.57 -9.37
CA ILE A 34 5.90 3.26 -9.49
C ILE A 34 6.41 2.52 -10.73
N PHE A 35 6.92 1.32 -10.54
CA PHE A 35 7.19 0.42 -11.67
C PHE A 35 5.86 -0.05 -12.30
N ASN A 36 5.70 0.18 -13.62
CA ASN A 36 4.47 -0.06 -14.38
C ASN A 36 3.24 0.68 -13.79
N PRO A 37 3.21 2.02 -13.81
CA PRO A 37 2.15 2.81 -13.19
C PRO A 37 0.78 2.60 -13.84
N ASP A 38 0.73 2.20 -15.11
CA ASP A 38 -0.53 1.92 -15.83
C ASP A 38 -1.30 0.73 -15.25
N MET A 39 -0.62 -0.17 -14.53
CA MET A 39 -1.24 -1.32 -13.87
C MET A 39 -1.93 -0.93 -12.56
N VAL A 40 -1.72 0.28 -12.05
CA VAL A 40 -2.25 0.71 -10.76
C VAL A 40 -3.77 0.89 -10.82
N PHE A 41 -4.46 0.12 -10.00
CA PHE A 41 -5.90 0.19 -9.85
C PHE A 41 -6.31 1.15 -8.72
N ARG A 42 -5.67 1.05 -7.56
CA ARG A 42 -5.91 1.92 -6.40
C ARG A 42 -4.60 2.28 -5.72
N GLN A 43 -4.61 3.43 -5.05
CA GLN A 43 -3.53 3.90 -4.21
C GLN A 43 -4.11 4.50 -2.93
N TYR A 44 -3.48 4.18 -1.81
CA TYR A 44 -3.69 4.84 -0.54
C TYR A 44 -2.36 5.37 -0.05
N SER A 45 -2.35 6.59 0.48
CA SER A 45 -1.17 7.21 1.08
C SER A 45 -1.47 7.56 2.54
N GLY A 46 -0.46 7.44 3.38
CA GLY A 46 -0.47 7.90 4.75
C GLY A 46 0.92 8.27 5.24
N GLU A 47 1.00 9.03 6.32
CA GLU A 47 2.28 9.44 6.92
C GLU A 47 2.72 8.44 7.99
N LEU A 48 3.98 7.98 7.89
CA LEU A 48 4.65 7.15 8.89
C LEU A 48 5.76 7.95 9.57
N LYS A 49 5.56 8.23 10.86
CA LYS A 49 6.59 8.84 11.71
C LYS A 49 7.48 7.77 12.33
N LYS A 50 8.79 7.91 12.16
CA LYS A 50 9.79 7.01 12.72
C LYS A 50 10.99 7.79 13.24
N GLY A 51 11.07 7.91 14.57
CA GLY A 51 12.04 8.81 15.22
C GLY A 51 11.70 10.27 14.92
N ASN A 52 12.69 11.01 14.40
CA ASN A 52 12.51 12.41 13.99
C ASN A 52 12.11 12.55 12.51
N ASP A 53 12.11 11.44 11.76
CA ASP A 53 11.83 11.44 10.33
C ASP A 53 10.36 11.11 10.06
N THR A 54 9.83 11.69 8.99
CA THR A 54 8.49 11.38 8.47
C THR A 54 8.66 10.82 7.07
N TYR A 55 7.99 9.71 6.82
CA TYR A 55 7.98 9.02 5.54
C TYR A 55 6.54 8.97 5.04
N GLU A 56 6.37 9.03 3.72
CA GLU A 56 5.11 8.66 3.11
C GLU A 56 5.08 7.14 2.88
N VAL A 57 3.97 6.52 3.27
CA VAL A 57 3.70 5.11 3.00
C VAL A 57 2.57 5.05 2.00
N VAL A 58 2.85 4.42 0.85
CA VAL A 58 1.88 4.24 -0.22
C VAL A 58 1.53 2.77 -0.33
N PHE A 59 0.27 2.41 -0.13
CA PHE A 59 -0.27 1.10 -0.47
C PHE A 59 -0.85 1.14 -1.88
N LEU A 60 -0.45 0.20 -2.72
CA LEU A 60 -0.85 0.09 -4.12
C LEU A 60 -1.54 -1.25 -4.35
N GLU A 61 -2.59 -1.22 -5.15
CA GLU A 61 -3.13 -2.43 -5.77
C GLU A 61 -2.92 -2.34 -7.28
N LYS A 62 -2.17 -3.29 -7.84
CA LYS A 62 -1.98 -3.42 -9.29
C LYS A 62 -2.82 -4.55 -9.87
N LYS A 63 -3.30 -4.36 -11.10
CA LYS A 63 -3.96 -5.39 -11.90
C LYS A 63 -2.92 -6.01 -12.82
N THR A 64 -2.75 -7.33 -12.74
CA THR A 64 -2.01 -8.09 -13.75
C THR A 64 -2.92 -9.07 -14.47
N ASP A 65 -2.60 -9.31 -15.74
CA ASP A 65 -3.16 -10.41 -16.50
C ASP A 65 -2.61 -11.74 -15.97
N ASP A 66 -3.45 -12.77 -15.90
CA ASP A 66 -3.06 -14.14 -15.56
C ASP A 66 -2.69 -14.90 -16.84
N PRO A 67 -1.41 -15.17 -17.11
CA PRO A 67 -0.99 -15.82 -18.34
C PRO A 67 -1.38 -17.31 -18.43
N VAL A 68 -1.90 -17.91 -17.35
CA VAL A 68 -2.22 -19.35 -17.28
C VAL A 68 -3.65 -19.64 -17.75
N HIS A 69 -4.53 -18.64 -17.77
CA HIS A 69 -5.93 -18.83 -18.13
C HIS A 69 -6.33 -17.83 -19.22
N ASP A 70 -6.77 -18.33 -20.39
CA ASP A 70 -7.30 -17.57 -21.54
C ASP A 70 -8.55 -16.71 -21.23
N PHE A 71 -8.97 -16.66 -19.97
CA PHE A 71 -10.00 -15.76 -19.47
C PHE A 71 -9.38 -14.85 -18.40
N ALA A 72 -9.50 -13.54 -18.63
CA ALA A 72 -8.99 -12.41 -17.86
C ALA A 72 -9.31 -12.44 -16.35
N TYR A 73 -8.68 -13.33 -15.59
CA TYR A 73 -8.61 -13.20 -14.14
C TYR A 73 -7.59 -12.10 -13.83
N GLN A 74 -8.10 -10.90 -13.57
CA GLN A 74 -7.27 -9.82 -13.05
C GLN A 74 -6.82 -10.22 -11.64
N ARG A 75 -5.54 -10.56 -11.48
CA ARG A 75 -4.97 -10.76 -10.15
C ARG A 75 -4.61 -9.40 -9.57
N TYR A 76 -5.04 -9.15 -8.33
CA TYR A 76 -4.60 -8.00 -7.55
C TYR A 76 -3.24 -8.33 -6.93
N ILE A 77 -2.25 -7.50 -7.20
CA ILE A 77 -0.93 -7.56 -6.59
C ILE A 77 -0.82 -6.36 -5.64
N PRO A 78 -0.82 -6.60 -4.31
CA PRO A 78 -0.57 -5.55 -3.35
C PRO A 78 0.92 -5.21 -3.31
N GLU A 79 1.23 -3.92 -3.20
CA GLU A 79 2.59 -3.43 -2.97
C GLU A 79 2.55 -2.28 -1.96
N ILE A 80 3.64 -2.13 -1.20
CA ILE A 80 3.83 -0.98 -0.30
C ILE A 80 5.12 -0.28 -0.70
N MET A 81 5.06 1.04 -0.83
CA MET A 81 6.22 1.90 -1.07
C MET A 81 6.46 2.81 0.13
N ILE A 82 7.72 3.03 0.45
CA ILE A 82 8.17 4.01 1.44
C ILE A 82 8.93 5.10 0.71
N ILE A 83 8.44 6.33 0.83
CA ILE A 83 8.97 7.51 0.17
C ILE A 83 9.44 8.50 1.25
N ASP A 84 10.59 9.12 1.07
CA ASP A 84 11.10 10.12 2.00
C ASP A 84 10.60 11.54 1.69
N ASP A 85 11.06 12.51 2.48
CA ASP A 85 10.71 13.93 2.34
C ASP A 85 11.26 14.58 1.06
N LYS A 86 12.15 13.90 0.34
CA LYS A 86 12.73 14.33 -0.94
C LYS A 86 12.06 13.65 -2.14
N ASN A 87 10.96 12.92 -1.92
CA ASN A 87 10.28 12.15 -2.95
C ASN A 87 11.15 11.02 -3.54
N GLU A 88 12.08 10.47 -2.75
CA GLU A 88 12.88 9.30 -3.13
C GLU A 88 12.22 8.01 -2.63
N LEU A 89 12.07 7.03 -3.52
CA LEU A 89 11.63 5.69 -3.17
C LEU A 89 12.73 4.94 -2.41
N LEU A 90 12.53 4.73 -1.11
CA LEU A 90 13.51 4.04 -0.25
C LEU A 90 13.34 2.52 -0.28
N VAL A 91 12.09 2.04 -0.23
CA VAL A 91 11.76 0.62 -0.11
C VAL A 91 10.46 0.31 -0.84
N THR A 92 10.45 -0.83 -1.54
CA THR A 92 9.22 -1.48 -2.01
C THR A 92 9.06 -2.82 -1.31
N ILE A 93 7.88 -3.09 -0.75
CA ILE A 93 7.50 -4.37 -0.15
C ILE A 93 6.44 -5.00 -1.05
N THR A 94 6.64 -6.27 -1.41
CA THR A 94 5.75 -7.04 -2.28
C THR A 94 5.37 -8.37 -1.64
N ASP A 95 4.47 -9.10 -2.29
CA ASP A 95 4.07 -10.46 -1.91
C ASP A 95 5.21 -11.51 -2.01
N SER A 96 6.37 -11.14 -2.55
CA SER A 96 7.57 -11.97 -2.54
C SER A 96 8.27 -12.03 -1.18
N VAL A 97 8.00 -11.05 -0.29
CA VAL A 97 8.67 -10.91 1.01
C VAL A 97 7.70 -10.87 2.19
N ILE A 98 6.41 -10.63 1.94
CA ILE A 98 5.30 -10.69 2.91
C ILE A 98 4.22 -11.58 2.31
N GLU A 99 3.53 -12.37 3.11
CA GLU A 99 2.43 -13.18 2.61
C GLU A 99 1.32 -12.29 2.04
N LYS A 100 0.78 -12.66 0.89
CA LYS A 100 -0.26 -11.88 0.21
C LYS A 100 -1.48 -11.64 1.11
N ASP A 101 -1.87 -12.65 1.88
CA ASP A 101 -3.03 -12.58 2.78
C ASP A 101 -2.83 -11.54 3.89
N ASP A 102 -1.61 -11.39 4.42
CA ASP A 102 -1.29 -10.33 5.39
C ASP A 102 -1.44 -8.94 4.75
N MET A 103 -0.97 -8.76 3.51
CA MET A 103 -1.12 -7.50 2.78
C MET A 103 -2.59 -7.17 2.49
N LEU A 104 -3.41 -8.18 2.20
CA LEU A 104 -4.86 -8.01 2.02
C LEU A 104 -5.55 -7.65 3.35
N GLY A 105 -5.08 -8.22 4.48
CA GLY A 105 -5.55 -7.81 5.80
C GLY A 105 -5.27 -6.33 6.08
N LEU A 106 -4.07 -5.85 5.75
CA LEU A 106 -3.74 -4.42 5.84
C LEU A 106 -4.64 -3.57 4.92
N LEU A 107 -4.92 -4.01 3.69
CA LEU A 107 -5.82 -3.29 2.79
C LEU A 107 -7.22 -3.15 3.41
N GLN A 108 -7.76 -4.22 4.00
CA GLN A 108 -9.05 -4.16 4.68
C GLN A 108 -9.05 -3.12 5.80
N ASP A 109 -8.01 -3.12 6.65
CA ASP A 109 -7.87 -2.11 7.71
C ASP A 109 -7.80 -0.68 7.16
N ILE A 110 -7.09 -0.48 6.04
CA ILE A 110 -6.99 0.82 5.36
C ILE A 110 -8.37 1.27 4.87
N GLU A 111 -9.13 0.38 4.23
CA GLU A 111 -10.46 0.70 3.68
C GLU A 111 -11.48 1.01 4.78
N GLU A 112 -11.50 0.20 5.86
CA GLU A 112 -12.36 0.45 7.03
C GLU A 112 -12.02 1.79 7.71
N LYS A 113 -10.74 2.20 7.66
CA LYS A 113 -10.28 3.45 8.30
C LYS A 113 -10.36 4.67 7.41
N ASN A 114 -10.54 4.50 6.12
CA ASN A 114 -10.61 5.59 5.15
C ASN A 114 -11.88 6.43 5.39
N ASP A 115 -11.69 7.72 5.66
CA ASP A 115 -12.78 8.65 5.99
C ASP A 115 -13.87 8.75 4.91
N ARG A 116 -13.52 8.54 3.64
CA ARG A 116 -14.50 8.56 2.55
C ARG A 116 -15.34 7.29 2.51
N VAL A 117 -14.75 6.15 2.87
CA VAL A 117 -15.42 4.85 2.90
C VAL A 117 -16.31 4.77 4.15
N LYS A 118 -15.80 5.19 5.32
CA LYS A 118 -16.61 5.30 6.55
C LYS A 118 -17.93 6.04 6.33
N LYS A 119 -17.86 7.20 5.68
CA LYS A 119 -19.04 8.02 5.33
C LYS A 119 -20.06 7.34 4.38
N LEU A 120 -19.72 6.23 3.73
CA LEU A 120 -20.66 5.49 2.88
C LEU A 120 -21.52 4.50 3.70
N PHE A 121 -21.07 4.13 4.90
CA PHE A 121 -21.73 3.15 5.76
C PHE A 121 -22.33 3.76 7.04
N ASP A 122 -22.06 5.04 7.30
CA ASP A 122 -22.72 5.87 8.33
C ASP A 122 -24.02 6.50 7.79
#